data_AF-A0A2T4ZHG5-F1
#
_entry.id   AF-A0A2T4ZHG5-F1
#
_cell.length_a   1.000
_cell.length_b   1.000
_cell.length_c   1.000
_cell.angle_alpha   90.00
_cell.angle_beta   90.00
_cell.angle_gamma   90.00
#
_symmetry.space_group_name_H-M   'P 1'
#
loop_
_entity.id
_entity.type
_entity.pdbx_description
1 polymer ?
#
loop_
_entity_poly.entity_id
_entity_poly.type
_entity_poly.pdbx_seq_one_letter_code
_entity_poly.pdbx_strand_id
1 'polypeptide(L)'
;MIRLALAPLLLAAGLAAASAAETIRALPPAMVGTWGYEERSCSEETDDGRVEVKPREVTFFAAFCRFSRIRVERGAIVGSGRCRGEGETQVDQGEVSFRQISPTRLEINVQNSPHIYQRCDRPLPVR
;
A
#
# COMPACT_ATOMS: atom_id res chain seq x y z
N MET A 1 -50.69 4.99 49.49
CA MET A 1 -50.49 3.94 48.46
C MET A 1 -49.40 4.44 47.51
N ILE A 2 -48.16 3.94 47.65
CA ILE A 2 -47.00 4.37 46.89
C ILE A 2 -46.76 3.36 45.77
N ARG A 3 -46.84 3.80 44.51
CA ARG A 3 -46.48 2.99 43.33
C ARG A 3 -45.03 3.29 42.96
N LEU A 4 -44.12 2.37 43.27
CA LEU A 4 -42.79 2.37 42.66
C LEU A 4 -42.93 1.91 41.20
N ALA A 5 -42.59 2.78 40.26
CA ALA A 5 -42.42 2.41 38.86
C ALA A 5 -40.96 1.95 38.65
N LEU A 6 -40.77 0.67 38.35
CA LEU A 6 -39.49 0.16 37.83
C LEU A 6 -39.30 0.69 36.40
N ALA A 7 -38.26 1.49 36.20
CA ALA A 7 -37.80 1.84 34.85
C ALA A 7 -36.90 0.70 34.31
N PRO A 8 -37.15 0.18 33.11
CA PRO A 8 -36.26 -0.80 32.49
C PRO A 8 -35.00 -0.09 31.97
N LEU A 9 -33.84 -0.52 32.45
CA LEU A 9 -32.55 -0.21 31.80
C LEU A 9 -32.52 -0.91 30.44
N LEU A 10 -32.70 -0.14 29.36
CA LEU A 10 -32.40 -0.58 28.01
C LEU A 10 -30.87 -0.61 27.84
N LEU A 11 -30.27 -1.81 27.93
CA LEU A 11 -28.89 -2.04 27.51
C LEU A 11 -28.83 -1.88 25.98
N ALA A 12 -28.36 -0.72 25.51
CA ALA A 12 -27.99 -0.53 24.11
C ALA A 12 -26.69 -1.29 23.83
N ALA A 13 -26.80 -2.52 23.33
CA ALA A 13 -25.68 -3.30 22.82
C ALA A 13 -25.18 -2.67 21.51
N GLY A 14 -24.30 -1.68 21.62
CA GLY A 14 -23.58 -1.10 20.49
C GLY A 14 -22.56 -2.10 19.96
N LEU A 15 -22.98 -2.97 19.05
CA LEU A 15 -22.08 -3.75 18.20
C LEU A 15 -21.36 -2.77 17.27
N ALA A 16 -20.19 -2.30 17.69
CA ALA A 16 -19.26 -1.65 16.79
C ALA A 16 -18.88 -2.68 15.71
N ALA A 17 -19.45 -2.53 14.52
CA ALA A 17 -19.08 -3.31 13.37
C ALA A 17 -17.59 -3.05 13.09
N ALA A 18 -16.73 -4.00 13.44
CA ALA A 18 -15.34 -3.96 13.04
C ALA A 18 -15.32 -3.96 11.50
N SER A 19 -14.89 -2.85 10.90
CA SER A 19 -14.75 -2.75 9.45
C SER A 19 -13.71 -3.79 9.00
N ALA A 20 -14.18 -4.88 8.40
CA ALA A 20 -13.29 -5.86 7.82
C ALA A 20 -12.44 -5.18 6.73
N ALA A 21 -11.14 -5.45 6.71
CA ALA A 21 -10.27 -4.96 5.65
C ALA A 21 -10.79 -5.48 4.30
N GLU A 22 -11.10 -4.55 3.39
CA GLU A 22 -11.61 -4.91 2.06
C GLU A 22 -10.48 -5.53 1.24
N THR A 23 -10.68 -6.74 0.71
CA THR A 23 -9.70 -7.37 -0.18
C THR A 23 -9.99 -6.98 -1.63
N ILE A 24 -8.97 -6.51 -2.34
CA ILE A 24 -9.06 -6.13 -3.75
C ILE A 24 -8.18 -7.03 -4.63
N ARG A 25 -8.50 -7.11 -5.92
CA ARG A 25 -7.81 -8.00 -6.87
C ARG A 25 -6.49 -7.44 -7.38
N ALA A 26 -6.33 -6.13 -7.38
CA ALA A 26 -5.19 -5.43 -7.96
C ALA A 26 -5.03 -4.05 -7.32
N LEU A 27 -3.83 -3.48 -7.41
CA LEU A 27 -3.62 -2.05 -7.16
C LEU A 27 -4.46 -1.20 -8.12
N PRO A 28 -5.06 -0.09 -7.66
CA PRO A 28 -5.84 0.80 -8.50
C PRO A 28 -5.03 1.33 -9.69
N PRO A 29 -5.65 1.54 -10.87
CA PRO A 29 -4.96 2.07 -12.04
C PRO A 29 -4.21 3.38 -11.79
N ALA A 30 -4.73 4.23 -10.89
CA ALA A 30 -4.09 5.50 -10.51
C ALA A 30 -2.72 5.33 -9.80
N MET A 31 -2.44 4.16 -9.22
CA MET A 31 -1.15 3.85 -8.58
C MET A 31 -0.18 3.15 -9.55
N VAL A 32 -0.69 2.59 -10.65
CA VAL A 32 0.12 1.84 -11.63
C VAL A 32 0.94 2.80 -12.50
N GLY A 33 2.19 2.44 -12.75
CA GLY A 33 3.14 3.20 -13.55
C GLY A 33 4.52 3.30 -12.90
N THR A 34 5.34 4.18 -13.46
CA THR A 34 6.69 4.47 -12.97
C THR A 34 6.67 5.70 -12.06
N TRP A 35 7.35 5.59 -10.94
CA TRP A 35 7.47 6.61 -9.91
C TRP A 35 8.95 6.84 -9.59
N GLY A 36 9.34 8.10 -9.32
CA GLY A 36 10.71 8.48 -9.00
C GLY A 36 10.77 9.15 -7.63
N TYR A 37 11.83 8.90 -6.86
CA TYR A 37 12.04 9.53 -5.56
C TYR A 37 12.44 11.01 -5.73
N GLU A 38 13.27 11.29 -6.73
CA GLU A 38 13.71 12.62 -7.14
C GLU A 38 13.41 12.87 -8.63
N GLU A 39 13.60 14.10 -9.10
CA GLU A 39 13.42 14.44 -10.51
C GLU A 39 14.36 13.63 -11.42
N ARG A 40 15.63 13.49 -11.02
CA ARG A 40 16.60 12.64 -11.74
C ARG A 40 16.18 11.18 -11.81
N SER A 41 15.47 10.67 -10.79
CA SER A 41 14.89 9.33 -10.81
C SER A 41 13.85 9.15 -11.92
N CYS A 42 13.34 10.21 -12.54
CA CYS A 42 12.43 10.12 -13.69
C CYS A 42 13.13 10.32 -15.06
N SER A 43 14.38 10.77 -15.10
CA SER A 43 15.11 11.06 -16.34
C SER A 43 16.35 10.18 -16.57
N GLU A 44 16.98 9.66 -15.52
CA GLU A 44 18.24 8.90 -15.60
C GLU A 44 18.03 7.41 -15.39
N GLU A 45 18.24 6.58 -16.42
CA GLU A 45 18.01 5.12 -16.33
C GLU A 45 18.82 4.41 -15.23
N THR A 46 19.95 5.00 -14.82
CA THR A 46 20.86 4.43 -13.81
C THR A 46 20.54 4.86 -12.37
N ASP A 47 19.56 5.75 -12.17
CA ASP A 47 19.18 6.19 -10.83
C ASP A 47 18.35 5.11 -10.11
N ASP A 48 18.72 4.83 -8.86
CA ASP A 48 18.14 3.77 -8.02
C ASP A 48 16.85 4.21 -7.31
N GLY A 49 16.49 5.49 -7.37
CA GLY A 49 15.28 6.06 -6.80
C GLY A 49 14.01 5.75 -7.59
N ARG A 50 14.07 4.88 -8.61
CA ARG A 50 12.94 4.51 -9.46
C ARG A 50 12.18 3.31 -8.91
N VAL A 51 10.85 3.40 -8.99
CA VAL A 51 9.93 2.30 -8.66
C VAL A 51 8.94 2.08 -9.79
N GLU A 52 8.75 0.83 -10.18
CA GLU A 52 7.69 0.41 -11.08
C GLU A 52 6.58 -0.26 -10.27
N VAL A 53 5.36 0.28 -10.39
CA VAL A 53 4.16 -0.28 -9.76
C VAL A 53 3.29 -0.89 -10.85
N LYS A 54 3.06 -2.19 -10.75
CA LYS A 54 2.15 -2.98 -11.60
C LYS A 54 0.92 -3.41 -10.79
N PRO A 55 -0.15 -3.92 -11.43
CA PRO A 55 -1.38 -4.30 -10.73
C PRO A 55 -1.20 -5.24 -9.52
N ARG A 56 -0.17 -6.09 -9.50
CA ARG A 56 0.09 -7.05 -8.42
C ARG A 56 1.57 -7.21 -8.08
N GLU A 57 2.39 -6.24 -8.47
CA GLU A 57 3.84 -6.31 -8.32
C GLU A 57 4.39 -4.90 -8.13
N VAL A 58 5.43 -4.78 -7.33
CA VAL A 58 6.23 -3.56 -7.24
C VAL A 58 7.70 -3.93 -7.38
N THR A 59 8.41 -3.15 -8.18
CA THR A 59 9.83 -3.35 -8.46
C THR A 59 10.57 -2.07 -8.11
N PHE A 60 11.56 -2.20 -7.24
CA PHE A 60 12.58 -1.21 -6.91
C PHE A 60 13.88 -1.59 -7.65
N PHE A 61 14.88 -0.70 -7.66
CA PHE A 61 16.17 -0.96 -8.31
C PHE A 61 16.75 -2.35 -7.98
N ALA A 62 16.87 -2.66 -6.69
CA ALA A 62 17.49 -3.92 -6.26
C ALA A 62 16.52 -4.88 -5.55
N ALA A 63 15.21 -4.62 -5.60
CA ALA A 63 14.22 -5.43 -4.90
C ALA A 63 12.91 -5.54 -5.67
N PHE A 64 12.14 -6.61 -5.47
CA PHE A 64 10.78 -6.68 -5.97
C PHE A 64 9.86 -7.43 -5.01
N CYS A 65 8.57 -7.14 -5.09
CA CYS A 65 7.52 -7.87 -4.38
C CYS A 65 6.39 -8.23 -5.34
N ARG A 66 5.98 -9.50 -5.34
CA ARG A 66 4.78 -9.99 -6.04
C ARG A 66 3.69 -10.34 -5.02
N PHE A 67 2.57 -9.63 -5.13
CA PHE A 67 1.47 -9.72 -4.16
C PHE A 67 0.55 -10.91 -4.44
N SER A 68 0.33 -11.74 -3.43
CA SER A 68 -0.68 -12.80 -3.42
C SER A 68 -2.00 -12.30 -2.82
N ARG A 69 -1.95 -11.31 -1.92
CA ARG A 69 -3.12 -10.66 -1.33
C ARG A 69 -2.95 -9.13 -1.37
N ILE A 70 -4.04 -8.42 -1.64
CA ILE A 70 -4.08 -6.96 -1.60
C ILE A 70 -5.33 -6.55 -0.83
N ARG A 71 -5.18 -5.68 0.15
CA ARG A 71 -6.27 -5.25 1.04
C ARG A 71 -6.22 -3.75 1.30
N VAL A 72 -7.36 -3.15 1.61
CA VAL A 72 -7.47 -1.76 2.06
C VAL A 72 -7.46 -1.75 3.58
N GLU A 73 -6.56 -0.98 4.16
CA GLU A 73 -6.45 -0.78 5.61
C GLU A 73 -6.20 0.70 5.91
N ARG A 74 -7.10 1.33 6.68
CA ARG A 74 -6.93 2.71 7.19
C ARG A 74 -6.53 3.73 6.11
N GLY A 75 -7.17 3.65 4.95
CA GLY A 75 -6.92 4.54 3.81
C GLY A 75 -5.61 4.28 3.05
N ALA A 76 -4.91 3.19 3.35
CA ALA A 76 -3.79 2.68 2.56
C ALA A 76 -4.17 1.35 1.90
N ILE A 77 -3.47 0.99 0.84
CA ILE A 77 -3.58 -0.30 0.17
C ILE A 77 -2.35 -1.11 0.55
N VAL A 78 -2.54 -2.28 1.15
CA VAL A 78 -1.47 -3.16 1.61
C VAL A 78 -1.42 -4.38 0.70
N GLY A 79 -0.31 -4.53 -0.02
CA GLY A 79 0.04 -5.74 -0.77
C GLY A 79 0.91 -6.64 0.09
N SER A 80 0.51 -7.91 0.25
CA SER A 80 1.33 -8.92 0.90
C SER A 80 1.61 -10.08 -0.04
N GLY A 81 2.82 -10.64 0.04
CA GLY A 81 3.25 -11.73 -0.81
C GLY A 81 4.74 -11.94 -0.76
N ARG A 82 5.29 -12.36 -1.90
CA ARG A 82 6.69 -12.79 -2.02
C ARG A 82 7.58 -11.62 -2.40
N CYS A 83 8.55 -11.30 -1.58
CA CYS A 83 9.53 -10.24 -1.79
C CYS A 83 10.95 -10.80 -1.89
N ARG A 84 11.80 -10.13 -2.65
CA ARG A 84 13.22 -10.43 -2.78
C ARG A 84 14.01 -9.13 -2.82
N GLY A 85 15.01 -9.01 -1.95
CA GLY A 85 15.96 -7.90 -1.90
C GLY A 85 17.25 -8.16 -2.66
N GLU A 86 18.16 -7.18 -2.58
CA GLU A 86 19.43 -7.20 -3.30
C GLU A 86 20.31 -8.35 -2.80
N GLY A 87 20.82 -9.16 -3.72
CA GLY A 87 21.73 -10.27 -3.38
C GLY A 87 21.07 -11.42 -2.61
N GLU A 88 19.77 -11.36 -2.33
CA GLU A 88 19.06 -12.43 -1.65
C GLU A 88 18.86 -13.62 -2.60
N THR A 89 19.19 -14.82 -2.13
CA THR A 89 18.90 -16.08 -2.85
C THR A 89 17.52 -16.62 -2.51
N GLN A 90 16.94 -16.17 -1.39
CA GLN A 90 15.64 -16.60 -0.90
C GLN A 90 14.58 -15.53 -1.18
N VAL A 91 13.32 -15.95 -1.14
CA VAL A 91 12.15 -15.09 -1.37
C VAL A 91 11.28 -15.16 -0.13
N ASP A 92 11.20 -14.06 0.59
CA ASP A 92 10.51 -13.98 1.88
C ASP A 92 9.08 -13.48 1.74
N GLN A 93 8.28 -13.71 2.78
CA GLN A 93 6.98 -13.04 2.89
C GLN A 93 7.21 -11.60 3.33
N GLY A 94 6.64 -10.65 2.59
CA GLY A 94 6.73 -9.23 2.89
C GLY A 94 5.40 -8.51 2.66
N GLU A 95 5.28 -7.33 3.27
CA GLU A 95 4.19 -6.40 3.05
C GLU A 95 4.73 -5.06 2.55
N VAL A 96 4.02 -4.47 1.59
CA VAL A 96 4.24 -3.11 1.09
C VAL A 96 2.91 -2.38 1.16
N SER A 97 2.91 -1.16 1.69
CA SER A 97 1.72 -0.32 1.70
C SER A 97 1.86 0.88 0.79
N PHE A 98 0.74 1.27 0.18
CA PHE A 98 0.62 2.31 -0.82
C PHE A 98 -0.45 3.30 -0.38
N ARG A 99 -0.15 4.60 -0.48
CA ARG A 99 -1.14 5.66 -0.25
C ARG A 99 -1.02 6.73 -1.33
N GLN A 100 -2.09 6.91 -2.09
CA GLN A 100 -2.17 7.99 -3.08
C GLN A 100 -2.37 9.31 -2.35
N ILE A 101 -1.38 10.21 -2.41
CA ILE A 101 -1.47 11.55 -1.80
C ILE A 101 -2.15 12.52 -2.77
N SER A 102 -1.75 12.47 -4.04
CA SER A 102 -2.34 13.23 -5.15
C SER A 102 -2.17 12.44 -6.45
N PRO A 103 -2.76 12.84 -7.59
CA PRO A 103 -2.56 12.13 -8.86
C PRO A 103 -1.08 11.95 -9.29
N THR A 104 -0.19 12.80 -8.77
CA THR A 104 1.24 12.83 -9.11
C THR A 104 2.14 12.46 -7.93
N ARG A 105 1.59 12.12 -6.76
CA ARG A 105 2.36 11.75 -5.55
C ARG A 105 1.84 10.46 -4.92
N LEU A 106 2.74 9.49 -4.75
CA LEU A 106 2.46 8.19 -4.15
C LEU A 106 3.40 7.96 -2.96
N GLU A 107 2.85 7.70 -1.79
CA GLU A 107 3.61 7.18 -0.66
C GLU A 107 3.70 5.66 -0.79
N ILE A 108 4.91 5.12 -0.70
CA ILE A 108 5.18 3.69 -0.63
C ILE A 108 5.95 3.45 0.68
N ASN A 109 5.44 2.56 1.51
CA ASN A 109 6.06 2.21 2.78
C ASN A 109 6.41 0.72 2.76
N VAL A 110 7.70 0.46 2.84
CA VAL A 110 8.31 -0.87 2.94
C VAL A 110 8.91 -0.98 4.35
N GLN A 111 8.49 -1.99 5.12
CA GLN A 111 9.04 -2.26 6.46
C GLN A 111 9.09 -1.06 7.42
N ASN A 112 8.06 -0.20 7.40
CA ASN A 112 7.97 1.03 8.20
C ASN A 112 8.91 2.18 7.78
N SER A 113 9.43 2.14 6.56
CA SER A 113 10.15 3.25 5.93
C SER A 113 9.27 3.87 4.83
N PRO A 114 8.46 4.89 5.14
CA PRO A 114 7.65 5.58 4.13
C PRO A 114 8.50 6.51 3.26
N HIS A 115 8.33 6.41 1.95
CA HIS A 115 8.92 7.30 0.97
C HIS A 115 7.84 7.86 0.04
N ILE A 116 7.95 9.14 -0.31
CA ILE A 116 7.01 9.78 -1.24
C ILE A 116 7.69 9.88 -2.60
N TYR A 117 7.08 9.26 -3.60
CA TYR A 117 7.53 9.31 -4.98
C TYR A 117 6.66 10.26 -5.81
N GLN A 118 7.25 10.84 -6.85
CA GLN A 118 6.57 11.59 -7.89
C GLN A 118 6.31 10.70 -9.11
N ARG A 119 5.20 10.94 -9.80
CA ARG A 119 4.88 10.23 -11.04
C ARG A 119 5.86 10.63 -12.13
N CYS A 120 6.42 9.66 -12.84
CA CYS A 120 7.24 9.93 -14.03
C CYS A 120 6.35 9.98 -15.28
N ASP A 121 6.62 10.93 -16.18
CA ASP A 121 5.84 11.12 -17.42
C ASP A 121 6.10 10.01 -18.45
N ARG A 122 7.28 9.39 -18.39
CA ARG A 122 7.66 8.28 -19.24
C ARG A 122 7.99 7.04 -18.41
N PRO A 123 7.53 5.85 -18.81
CA PRO A 123 8.00 4.62 -18.22
C PRO A 123 9.45 4.40 -18.64
N LEU A 124 10.34 4.42 -17.67
CA LEU A 124 11.71 3.94 -17.81
C LEU A 124 11.81 2.60 -17.06
N PRO A 125 12.57 1.62 -17.59
CA PRO A 125 12.73 0.35 -16.92
C PRO A 125 13.43 0.55 -15.57
N VAL A 126 12.96 -0.19 -14.56
CA VAL A 126 13.72 -0.42 -13.34
C VAL A 126 14.69 -1.56 -13.65
N ARG A 127 15.99 -1.30 -13.58
CA ARG A 127 17.04 -2.29 -13.86
C ARG A 127 17.62 -2.82 -12.58
#